data_AF-A0A3D2TGZ1-F1
#
_entry.id   AF-A0A3D2TGZ1-F1
#
_cell.length_a   1.000
_cell.length_b   1.000
_cell.length_c   1.000
_cell.angle_alpha   90.00
_cell.angle_beta   90.00
_cell.angle_gamma   90.00
#
_symmetry.space_group_name_H-M   'P 1'
#
loop_
_entity.id
_entity.type
_entity.pdbx_description
1 polymer ?
#
loop_
_entity_poly.entity_id
_entity_poly.type
_entity_poly.pdbx_seq_one_letter_code
_entity_poly.pdbx_strand_id
1 'polypeptide(L)'
;MTNQLNNKMAVVLLSGGLDSATVAAIAREQGFLLHALSIDYGQRHRFELESAARVAASFGVNEHKVLPIDLASLVGSALTAD
;
A
#
# COMPACT_ATOMS: atom_id res chain seq x y z
N MET A 1 18.49 -24.79 -20.98
CA MET A 1 17.87 -24.76 -19.63
C MET A 1 17.50 -23.32 -19.31
N THR A 2 16.30 -22.89 -19.70
CA THR A 2 15.79 -21.56 -19.36
C THR A 2 15.33 -21.58 -17.91
N ASN A 3 16.14 -21.02 -17.02
CA ASN A 3 15.79 -20.82 -15.62
C ASN A 3 14.59 -19.86 -15.61
N GLN A 4 13.38 -20.37 -15.39
CA GLN A 4 12.24 -19.51 -15.05
C GLN A 4 12.58 -18.86 -13.72
N LEU A 5 13.11 -17.64 -13.77
CA LEU A 5 13.22 -16.79 -12.60
C LEU A 5 11.80 -16.54 -12.12
N ASN A 6 11.35 -17.32 -11.12
CA ASN A 6 10.14 -17.04 -10.37
C ASN A 6 10.33 -15.64 -9.77
N ASN A 7 9.84 -14.63 -10.48
CA ASN A 7 9.93 -13.24 -10.05
C ASN A 7 8.95 -13.09 -8.88
N LYS A 8 9.44 -13.34 -7.66
CA LYS A 8 8.59 -13.35 -6.46
C LYS A 8 8.00 -11.96 -6.29
N MET A 9 6.68 -11.86 -6.40
CA MET A 9 5.96 -10.61 -6.21
C MET A 9 5.56 -10.45 -4.76
N ALA A 10 5.61 -9.23 -4.24
CA ALA A 10 5.06 -8.87 -2.95
C ALA A 10 4.15 -7.66 -3.09
N VAL A 11 2.96 -7.76 -2.49
CA VAL A 11 2.06 -6.62 -2.32
C VAL A 11 2.26 -6.09 -0.91
N VAL A 12 2.57 -4.80 -0.79
CA VAL A 12 2.77 -4.12 0.51
C VAL A 12 1.67 -3.07 0.69
N LEU A 13 0.96 -3.16 1.81
CA LEU A 13 0.07 -2.09 2.25
C LEU A 13 0.94 -0.90 2.71
N LEU A 14 0.99 0.14 1.91
CA LEU A 14 1.86 1.29 2.10
C LEU A 14 1.04 2.49 2.59
N SER A 15 1.06 2.74 3.90
CA SER A 15 0.34 3.89 4.50
C SER A 15 1.10 5.20 4.37
N GLY A 16 2.41 5.14 4.08
CA GLY A 16 3.30 6.31 4.11
C GLY A 16 3.97 6.54 5.46
N GLY A 17 3.67 5.72 6.46
CA GLY A 17 4.37 5.68 7.76
C GLY A 17 5.58 4.74 7.77
N LEU A 18 6.43 4.89 8.79
CA LEU A 18 7.70 4.19 8.96
C LEU A 18 7.58 2.66 8.89
N ASP A 19 6.60 2.08 9.58
CA ASP A 19 6.46 0.63 9.67
C ASP A 19 6.20 0.01 8.29
N SER A 20 5.25 0.58 7.53
CA SER A 20 4.94 0.12 6.18
C SER A 20 6.12 0.31 5.21
N ALA A 21 6.87 1.40 5.35
CA ALA A 21 8.09 1.65 4.58
C ALA A 21 9.20 0.64 4.92
N THR A 22 9.31 0.25 6.19
CA THR A 22 10.28 -0.75 6.65
C THR A 22 9.97 -2.13 6.07
N VAL A 23 8.70 -2.54 6.04
CA VAL A 23 8.27 -3.79 5.38
C VAL A 23 8.60 -3.76 3.89
N ALA A 24 8.34 -2.65 3.19
CA ALA A 24 8.72 -2.50 1.79
C ALA A 24 10.24 -2.60 1.59
N ALA A 25 11.04 -1.97 2.44
CA ALA A 25 12.50 -2.08 2.38
C ALA A 25 12.99 -3.53 2.53
N ILE A 26 12.47 -4.26 3.53
CA ILE A 26 12.84 -5.66 3.78
C ILE A 26 12.43 -6.54 2.59
N ALA A 27 11.23 -6.37 2.05
CA ALA A 27 10.77 -7.15 0.90
C ALA A 27 11.61 -6.86 -0.36
N ARG A 28 12.00 -5.59 -0.57
CA ARG A 28 12.93 -5.23 -1.67
C ARG A 28 14.30 -5.87 -1.47
N GLU A 29 14.85 -5.83 -0.27
CA GLU A 29 16.15 -6.44 0.06
C GLU A 29 16.14 -7.96 -0.18
N GLN A 30 15.01 -8.63 0.08
CA GLN A 30 14.81 -10.05 -0.21
C GLN A 30 14.59 -10.36 -1.71
N GLY A 31 14.64 -9.36 -2.59
CA GLY A 31 14.57 -9.54 -4.04
C GLY A 31 13.14 -9.67 -4.59
N PHE A 32 12.12 -9.21 -3.87
CA PHE A 32 10.76 -9.22 -4.39
C PHE A 32 10.51 -8.06 -5.37
N LEU A 33 9.71 -8.33 -6.40
CA LEU A 33 9.07 -7.29 -7.20
C LEU A 33 7.92 -6.68 -6.39
N LEU A 34 8.08 -5.43 -5.96
CA LEU A 34 7.10 -4.78 -5.10
C LEU A 34 5.95 -4.17 -5.88
N HIS A 35 4.74 -4.39 -5.37
CA HIS A 35 3.55 -3.61 -5.67
C HIS A 35 3.07 -2.94 -4.39
N ALA A 36 2.78 -1.65 -4.43
CA ALA A 36 2.26 -0.91 -3.29
C ALA A 36 0.75 -0.73 -3.40
N LEU A 37 0.07 -0.88 -2.28
CA LEU A 37 -1.36 -0.60 -2.15
C LEU A 37 -1.59 0.36 -0.99
N SER A 38 -2.23 1.50 -1.25
CA SER A 38 -2.67 2.45 -0.22
C SER A 38 -4.19 2.52 -0.21
N ILE A 39 -4.75 2.85 0.96
CA ILE A 39 -6.19 3.03 1.11
C ILE A 39 -6.49 4.51 1.30
N ASP A 40 -7.42 5.03 0.53
CA ASP A 40 -7.98 6.37 0.69
C ASP A 40 -9.32 6.24 1.39
N TYR A 41 -9.39 6.59 2.68
CA TYR A 41 -10.63 6.51 3.45
C TYR A 41 -11.53 7.74 3.29
N GLY A 42 -11.23 8.63 2.34
CA GLY A 42 -11.95 9.89 2.17
C GLY A 42 -11.55 10.97 3.17
N GLN A 43 -10.40 10.83 3.84
CA GLN A 43 -9.88 11.86 4.73
C GLN A 43 -9.64 13.20 4.00
N ARG A 44 -9.96 14.33 4.66
CA ARG A 44 -9.74 15.68 4.10
C ARG A 44 -8.27 15.99 3.86
N HIS A 45 -7.39 15.53 4.75
CA HIS A 45 -5.95 15.72 4.63
C HIS A 45 -5.32 14.44 4.06
N ARG A 46 -4.71 14.55 2.87
CA ARG A 46 -4.14 13.41 2.14
C ARG A 46 -2.62 13.26 2.34
N PHE A 47 -2.06 13.86 3.39
CA PHE A 47 -0.61 13.87 3.65
C PHE A 47 -0.02 12.45 3.71
N GLU A 48 -0.73 11.51 4.32
CA GLU A 48 -0.31 10.11 4.38
C GLU A 48 -0.25 9.46 2.99
N LEU A 49 -1.23 9.73 2.11
CA LEU A 49 -1.23 9.24 0.73
C LEU A 49 -0.08 9.84 -0.09
N GLU A 50 0.21 11.13 0.11
CA GLU A 50 1.38 11.77 -0.51
C GLU A 50 2.69 11.16 0.00
N SER A 51 2.78 10.87 1.29
CA SER A 51 3.92 10.17 1.88
C SER A 51 4.07 8.77 1.28
N ALA A 52 2.98 8.02 1.17
CA ALA A 52 2.98 6.70 0.54
C ALA A 52 3.46 6.76 -0.91
N ALA A 53 3.02 7.75 -1.69
CA ALA A 53 3.49 7.93 -3.07
C ALA A 53 5.00 8.22 -3.14
N ARG A 54 5.53 9.07 -2.25
CA ARG A 54 6.99 9.34 -2.18
C ARG A 54 7.79 8.09 -1.81
N VAL A 55 7.29 7.29 -0.86
CA VAL A 55 7.93 6.06 -0.43
C VAL A 55 7.87 4.99 -1.53
N ALA A 56 6.75 4.84 -2.22
CA ALA A 56 6.61 3.94 -3.36
C ALA A 56 7.62 4.30 -4.47
N ALA A 57 7.76 5.59 -4.78
CA ALA A 57 8.72 6.07 -5.76
C ALA A 57 10.17 5.81 -5.34
N SER A 58 10.53 6.04 -4.07
CA SER A 58 11.90 5.81 -3.59
C SER A 58 12.29 4.33 -3.59
N PHE A 59 11.32 3.42 -3.40
CA PHE A 59 11.54 1.98 -3.48
C PHE A 59 11.48 1.41 -4.90
N GLY A 60 11.04 2.19 -5.90
CA GLY A 60 10.93 1.73 -7.29
C GLY A 60 9.90 0.61 -7.45
N VAL A 61 8.76 0.71 -6.77
CA VAL A 61 7.68 -0.29 -6.89
C VAL A 61 7.18 -0.36 -8.33
N ASN A 62 6.81 -1.55 -8.78
CA ASN A 62 6.30 -1.77 -10.14
C ASN A 62 4.94 -1.10 -10.38
N GLU A 63 4.11 -1.05 -9.34
CA GLU A 63 2.82 -0.36 -9.37
C GLU A 63 2.50 0.17 -7.98
N HIS A 64 1.91 1.37 -7.90
CA HIS A 64 1.31 1.90 -6.68
C HIS A 64 -0.16 2.21 -6.92
N LYS A 65 -1.05 1.45 -6.30
CA LYS A 65 -2.50 1.62 -6.42
C LYS A 65 -3.07 2.24 -5.15
N VAL A 66 -3.95 3.23 -5.32
CA VAL A 66 -4.73 3.81 -4.23
C VAL A 66 -6.17 3.33 -4.38
N LEU A 67 -6.68 2.61 -3.37
CA LEU A 67 -8.07 2.14 -3.34
C LEU A 67 -8.91 3.08 -2.46
N PRO A 68 -9.93 3.74 -3.02
CA PRO A 68 -10.89 4.46 -2.21
C PRO A 68 -11.79 3.49 -1.46
N ILE A 69 -11.96 3.71 -0.15
CA ILE A 69 -12.96 3.04 0.69
C ILE A 69 -13.84 4.11 1.32
N ASP A 70 -15.15 4.02 1.06
CA ASP A 70 -16.13 4.87 1.71
C ASP A 70 -16.44 4.33 3.11
N LEU A 71 -15.68 4.79 4.12
CA LEU A 71 -15.95 4.44 5.51
C LEU A 71 -17.29 4.98 6.01
N ALA A 72 -17.86 6.04 5.44
CA ALA A 72 -19.14 6.57 5.88
C ALA A 72 -20.26 5.54 5.63
N SER A 73 -20.20 4.83 4.50
CA SER A 73 -21.11 3.72 4.19
C SER A 73 -20.95 2.52 5.12
N LEU A 74 -19.75 2.29 5.67
CA LEU A 74 -19.43 1.16 6.56
C LEU A 74 -19.79 1.44 8.03
N VAL A 75 -19.54 2.66 8.51
CA VAL A 75 -19.83 3.04 9.91
C VAL A 75 -21.32 3.31 10.13
N GLY A 76 -22.02 3.81 9.11
CA GLY A 76 -23.48 4.02 9.14
C GLY A 76 -24.31 2.75 9.33
N SER A 77 -23.75 1.55 9.12
CA SER A 77 -24.46 0.29 9.37
C SER A 77 -24.12 -0.39 10.70
N ALA A 78 -23.10 0.08 11.43
CA ALA A 78 -22.64 -0.54 12.68
C ALA A 78 -22.98 0.26 13.94
N LEU A 79 -23.38 1.53 13.80
CA LEU A 79 -23.73 2.42 14.93
C LEU A 79 -25.23 2.78 14.99
N THR A 80 -26.06 2.19 14.14
CA THR A 80 -27.53 2.32 14.18
C THR A 80 -28.17 0.95 14.04
N ALA A 81 -27.89 0.06 14.99
CA ALA A 81 -28.79 -1.04 15.30
C ALA A 81 -29.45 -0.65 16.61
N ASP A 82 -30.74 -0.28 16.54
CA ASP A 82 -31.62 -0.20 17.71
C ASP A 82 -31.67 -1.55 18.45
#